data_AF-A0A2I7N6T5-F1
#
_entry.id   AF-A0A2I7N6T5-F1
#
_cell.length_a   1.000
_cell.length_b   1.000
_cell.length_c   1.000
_cell.angle_alpha   90.00
_cell.angle_beta   90.00
_cell.angle_gamma   90.00
#
_symmetry.space_group_name_H-M   'P 1'
#
loop_
_entity.id
_entity.type
_entity.pdbx_description
1 polymer ?
#
loop_
_entity_poly.entity_id
_entity_poly.type
_entity_poly.pdbx_seq_one_letter_code
_entity_poly.pdbx_strand_id
1 'polypeptide(L)'
;MYLKKFNVYQQEIINNSLADGIDPSSFAKPHIDQFKMQVAAHALDQGINLSAYLEDFDFIELNEIRLAIKSNLNVAKIAIKGLSCKEMHERRLKLMKTLPINLKIKAA
;
A
#
# COMPACT_ATOMS: atom_id res chain seq x y z
N MET A 1 -17.13 12.90 -17.71
CA MET A 1 -17.57 11.47 -17.69
C MET A 1 -16.38 10.55 -17.35
N TYR A 2 -15.59 10.85 -16.31
CA TYR A 2 -14.39 10.08 -15.96
C TYR A 2 -14.72 8.88 -15.04
N LEU A 3 -15.68 9.06 -14.13
CA LEU A 3 -16.04 8.07 -13.12
C LEU A 3 -16.93 6.91 -13.62
N LYS A 4 -17.51 7.00 -14.82
CA LYS A 4 -18.47 5.97 -15.31
C LYS A 4 -17.86 4.57 -15.47
N LYS A 5 -16.53 4.45 -15.51
CA LYS A 5 -15.82 3.16 -15.59
C LYS A 5 -15.61 2.51 -14.22
N PHE A 6 -15.82 3.25 -13.14
CA PHE A 6 -15.60 2.82 -11.77
C PHE A 6 -16.91 2.38 -11.13
N ASN A 7 -16.88 1.32 -10.33
CA ASN A 7 -18.02 0.94 -9.50
C ASN A 7 -18.23 1.95 -8.34
N VAL A 8 -19.36 1.85 -7.64
CA VAL A 8 -19.73 2.82 -6.58
C VAL A 8 -18.68 2.90 -5.48
N TYR A 9 -18.07 1.78 -5.07
CA TYR A 9 -17.03 1.75 -4.04
C TYR A 9 -15.73 2.42 -4.50
N GLN A 10 -15.32 2.17 -5.75
CA GLN A 10 -14.15 2.84 -6.34
C GLN A 10 -14.38 4.36 -6.47
N GLN A 11 -15.59 4.78 -6.84
CA GLN A 11 -15.94 6.20 -6.92
C GLN A 11 -15.91 6.87 -5.55
N GLU A 12 -16.42 6.21 -4.51
CA GLU A 12 -16.35 6.70 -3.13
C GLU A 12 -14.90 6.94 -2.70
N ILE A 13 -14.00 5.98 -2.93
CA ILE A 13 -12.59 6.13 -2.60
C ILE A 13 -11.95 7.30 -3.37
N ILE A 14 -12.24 7.43 -4.67
CA ILE A 14 -11.72 8.52 -5.50
C ILE A 14 -12.20 9.88 -4.96
N ASN A 15 -13.50 10.00 -4.66
CA ASN A 15 -14.08 11.25 -4.19
C ASN A 15 -13.55 11.63 -2.79
N ASN A 16 -13.43 10.66 -1.89
CA ASN A 16 -12.85 10.89 -0.56
C ASN A 16 -11.39 11.32 -0.66
N SER A 17 -10.60 10.65 -1.50
CA SER A 17 -9.19 11.02 -1.71
C SER A 17 -9.06 12.45 -2.26
N LEU A 18 -9.90 12.83 -3.23
CA LEU A 18 -9.92 14.20 -3.75
C LEU A 18 -10.34 15.23 -2.68
N ALA A 19 -11.31 14.90 -1.82
CA ALA A 19 -11.72 15.75 -0.72
C ALA A 19 -10.59 15.96 0.31
N ASP A 20 -9.77 14.93 0.51
CA ASP A 20 -8.59 14.95 1.39
C ASP A 20 -7.34 15.57 0.70
N GLY A 21 -7.45 16.04 -0.55
CA GLY A 21 -6.35 16.64 -1.30
C GLY A 21 -5.33 15.63 -1.84
N ILE A 22 -5.68 14.35 -1.88
CA ILE A 22 -4.86 13.24 -2.37
C ILE A 22 -5.17 13.03 -3.86
N ASP A 23 -4.15 13.10 -4.72
CA ASP A 23 -4.30 12.79 -6.14
C ASP A 23 -4.50 11.28 -6.36
N PRO A 24 -5.69 10.85 -6.85
CA PRO A 24 -5.97 9.44 -7.04
C PRO A 24 -5.29 8.83 -8.27
N SER A 25 -4.63 9.62 -9.13
CA SER A 25 -4.08 9.17 -10.41
C SER A 25 -3.16 7.93 -10.32
N SER A 26 -2.47 7.77 -9.20
CA SER A 26 -1.53 6.67 -8.94
C SER A 26 -2.20 5.32 -8.65
N PHE A 27 -3.45 5.32 -8.16
CA PHE A 27 -4.15 4.10 -7.73
C PHE A 27 -5.54 3.91 -8.34
N ALA A 28 -6.20 4.97 -8.80
CA ALA A 28 -7.54 4.94 -9.36
C ALA A 28 -7.53 4.43 -10.79
N LYS A 29 -7.58 3.11 -10.92
CA LYS A 29 -7.69 2.41 -12.20
C LYS A 29 -8.93 1.52 -12.17
N PRO A 30 -9.81 1.53 -13.20
CA PRO A 30 -11.05 0.75 -13.19
C PRO A 30 -10.87 -0.76 -12.95
N HIS A 31 -9.74 -1.33 -13.40
CA HIS A 31 -9.41 -2.75 -13.24
C HIS A 31 -8.78 -3.10 -11.89
N ILE A 32 -8.40 -2.12 -11.07
CA ILE A 32 -7.91 -2.33 -9.71
C ILE A 32 -9.10 -2.31 -8.77
N ASP A 33 -9.31 -3.38 -8.01
CA ASP A 33 -10.45 -3.48 -7.10
C ASP A 33 -10.38 -2.44 -5.96
N GLN A 34 -11.55 -2.17 -5.37
CA GLN A 34 -11.70 -1.16 -4.32
C GLN A 34 -10.82 -1.41 -3.07
N PHE A 35 -10.51 -2.66 -2.72
CA PHE A 35 -9.69 -2.94 -1.54
C PHE A 35 -8.24 -2.54 -1.77
N LYS A 36 -7.70 -2.83 -2.96
CA LYS A 36 -6.37 -2.34 -3.37
C LYS A 36 -6.33 -0.81 -3.42
N MET A 37 -7.36 -0.17 -3.99
CA MET A 37 -7.47 1.29 -4.03
C MET A 37 -7.50 1.91 -2.63
N GLN A 38 -8.23 1.31 -1.69
CA GLN A 38 -8.32 1.80 -0.32
C GLN A 38 -6.97 1.74 0.40
N VAL A 39 -6.23 0.62 0.25
CA VAL A 39 -4.89 0.49 0.83
C VAL A 39 -3.92 1.51 0.22
N ALA A 40 -4.02 1.74 -1.09
CA ALA A 40 -3.18 2.72 -1.79
C ALA A 40 -3.50 4.17 -1.40
N ALA A 41 -4.77 4.53 -1.26
CA ALA A 41 -5.19 5.85 -0.81
C ALA A 41 -4.65 6.15 0.59
N HIS A 42 -4.83 5.23 1.55
CA HIS A 42 -4.29 5.38 2.90
C HIS A 42 -2.76 5.34 2.95
N ALA A 43 -2.10 4.60 2.04
CA ALA A 43 -0.65 4.65 1.92
C ALA A 43 -0.18 6.02 1.43
N LEU A 44 -0.87 6.59 0.44
CA LEU A 44 -0.50 7.87 -0.17
C LEU A 44 -0.69 9.03 0.81
N ASP A 45 -1.73 9.00 1.64
CA ASP A 45 -1.92 9.90 2.78
C ASP A 45 -0.70 9.88 3.75
N GLN A 46 -0.05 8.72 3.89
CA GLN A 46 1.17 8.53 4.67
C GLN A 46 2.46 8.85 3.89
N GLY A 47 2.37 9.41 2.69
CA GLY A 47 3.50 9.68 1.80
C GLY A 47 4.10 8.43 1.15
N ILE A 48 3.38 7.30 1.15
CA ILE A 48 3.82 6.02 0.60
C ILE A 48 3.11 5.74 -0.72
N ASN A 49 3.86 5.73 -1.83
CA ASN A 49 3.32 5.38 -3.14
C ASN A 49 3.39 3.86 -3.39
N LEU A 50 2.23 3.22 -3.57
CA LEU A 50 2.11 1.79 -3.86
C LEU A 50 1.83 1.47 -5.34
N SER A 51 1.87 2.45 -6.24
CA SER A 51 1.45 2.29 -7.65
C SER A 51 2.18 1.15 -8.38
N ALA A 52 3.45 0.89 -8.02
CA ALA A 52 4.28 -0.17 -8.59
C ALA A 52 3.85 -1.59 -8.18
N TYR A 53 3.02 -1.73 -7.13
CA TYR A 53 2.66 -3.03 -6.55
C TYR A 53 1.19 -3.43 -6.81
N LEU A 54 0.35 -2.49 -7.27
CA LEU A 54 -1.10 -2.70 -7.39
C LEU A 54 -1.49 -3.84 -8.34
N GLU A 55 -0.72 -4.04 -9.40
CA GLU A 55 -1.00 -5.08 -10.40
C GLU A 55 -0.59 -6.48 -9.90
N ASP A 56 0.43 -6.55 -9.05
CA ASP A 56 1.13 -7.80 -8.71
C ASP A 56 0.74 -8.40 -7.37
N PHE A 57 0.14 -7.60 -6.49
CA PHE A 57 -0.15 -7.97 -5.10
C PHE A 57 -1.61 -7.74 -4.76
N ASP A 58 -2.18 -8.60 -3.91
CA ASP A 58 -3.51 -8.41 -3.34
C ASP A 58 -3.52 -7.32 -2.24
N PHE A 59 -4.70 -6.95 -1.75
CA PHE A 59 -4.83 -5.87 -0.77
C PHE A 59 -4.17 -6.19 0.59
N ILE A 60 -4.06 -7.47 0.96
CA ILE A 60 -3.45 -7.90 2.21
C ILE A 60 -1.92 -7.81 2.08
N GLU A 61 -1.38 -8.27 0.95
CA GLU A 61 0.04 -8.17 0.60
C GLU A 61 0.48 -6.71 0.45
N LEU A 62 -0.33 -5.86 -0.19
CA LEU A 62 -0.08 -4.41 -0.27
C LEU A 62 0.01 -3.76 1.10
N ASN A 63 -0.77 -4.24 2.07
CA ASN A 63 -0.70 -3.74 3.44
C ASN A 63 0.64 -4.13 4.12
N GLU A 64 1.13 -5.34 3.88
CA GLU A 64 2.47 -5.77 4.34
C GLU A 64 3.59 -4.94 3.68
N ILE A 65 3.47 -4.62 2.40
CA ILE A 65 4.39 -3.73 1.67
C ILE A 65 4.36 -2.31 2.27
N ARG A 66 3.17 -1.77 2.51
CA ARG A 66 2.99 -0.45 3.16
C ARG A 66 3.67 -0.40 4.53
N LEU A 67 3.47 -1.43 5.37
CA LEU A 67 4.09 -1.53 6.69
C LEU A 67 5.61 -1.67 6.61
N ALA A 68 6.12 -2.38 5.60
CA ALA A 68 7.56 -2.47 5.34
C ALA A 68 8.17 -1.11 5.01
N ILE A 69 7.56 -0.36 4.09
CA ILE A 69 8.01 0.99 3.70
C ILE A 69 7.98 1.92 4.91
N LYS A 70 6.86 1.94 5.65
CA LYS A 70 6.70 2.76 6.86
C LYS A 70 7.77 2.46 7.92
N SER A 71 8.25 1.22 7.97
CA SER A 71 9.27 0.77 8.92
C SER A 71 10.70 0.94 8.39
N ASN A 72 10.91 1.64 7.27
CA ASN A 72 12.20 1.79 6.58
C ASN A 72 12.89 0.44 6.27
N LEU A 73 12.09 -0.59 5.95
CA LEU A 73 12.60 -1.90 5.58
C LEU A 73 12.87 -1.98 4.08
N ASN A 74 13.83 -2.83 3.71
CA ASN A 74 14.06 -3.15 2.31
C ASN A 74 12.89 -3.95 1.74
N VAL A 75 12.02 -3.28 0.99
CA VAL A 75 10.80 -3.83 0.40
C VAL A 75 11.09 -4.98 -0.56
N ALA A 76 12.22 -4.98 -1.27
CA ALA A 76 12.58 -6.06 -2.18
C ALA A 76 12.78 -7.42 -1.46
N LYS A 77 13.01 -7.41 -0.14
CA LYS A 77 13.08 -8.64 0.68
C LYS A 77 11.72 -9.15 1.14
N ILE A 78 10.66 -8.36 0.95
CA ILE A 78 9.31 -8.61 1.45
C ILE A 78 8.32 -8.79 0.29
N ALA A 79 8.28 -7.84 -0.66
CA ALA A 79 7.44 -7.84 -1.85
C ALA A 79 7.94 -8.83 -2.91
N ILE A 80 7.85 -10.12 -2.62
CA ILE A 80 8.28 -11.20 -3.51
C ILE A 80 7.02 -11.90 -4.03
N LYS A 81 6.85 -11.90 -5.35
CA LYS A 81 5.70 -12.54 -6.00
C LYS A 81 5.61 -14.02 -5.62
N GLY A 82 4.41 -14.49 -5.33
CA GLY A 82 4.13 -15.90 -5.00
C GLY A 82 4.38 -16.28 -3.53
N LEU A 83 4.81 -15.35 -2.67
CA LEU A 83 4.73 -15.57 -1.23
C LEU A 83 3.31 -15.38 -0.75
N SER A 84 2.91 -16.16 0.25
CA SER A 84 1.71 -15.86 1.02
C SER A 84 1.89 -14.60 1.88
N CYS A 85 0.79 -13.91 2.17
CA CYS A 85 0.79 -12.82 3.16
C CYS A 85 1.43 -13.22 4.49
N LYS A 86 1.22 -14.46 4.94
CA LYS A 86 1.84 -14.98 6.18
C LYS A 86 3.36 -14.96 6.09
N GLU A 87 3.94 -15.40 4.97
CA GLU A 87 5.39 -15.37 4.77
C GLU A 87 5.92 -13.93 4.66
N MET A 88 5.20 -13.03 4.00
CA MET A 88 5.56 -11.60 3.95
C MET A 88 5.59 -10.98 5.36
N HIS A 89 4.57 -11.28 6.16
CA HIS A 89 4.46 -10.86 7.55
C HIS A 89 5.64 -11.34 8.41
N GLU A 90 5.95 -12.64 8.36
CA GLU A 90 7.06 -13.23 9.10
C GLU A 90 8.40 -12.62 8.70
N ARG A 91 8.61 -12.39 7.39
CA ARG A 91 9.82 -11.72 6.87
C ARG A 91 9.93 -10.28 7.35
N ARG A 92 8.83 -9.52 7.31
CA ARG A 92 8.79 -8.13 7.81
C ARG A 92 9.18 -8.10 9.29
N LEU A 93 8.58 -8.95 10.12
CA LEU A 93 8.90 -9.03 11.55
C LEU A 93 10.36 -9.41 11.81
N LYS A 94 10.89 -10.38 11.06
CA LYS A 94 12.30 -10.78 11.16
C LYS A 94 13.24 -9.62 10.84
N LEU A 95 12.98 -8.90 9.75
CA LEU A 95 13.79 -7.75 9.35
C LEU A 95 13.68 -6.59 10.36
N MET A 96 12.49 -6.33 10.89
CA MET A 96 12.27 -5.30 11.91
C MET A 96 13.05 -5.58 13.20
N LYS A 97 13.20 -6.85 13.59
CA LYS A 97 14.03 -7.23 14.75
C LYS A 97 15.52 -6.96 14.51
N THR A 98 15.99 -7.17 13.28
CA THR A 98 17.40 -6.96 12.91
C THR A 98 17.80 -5.49 12.70
N LEU A 99 16.84 -4.56 12.62
CA LEU A 99 17.14 -3.13 12.49
C LEU A 99 17.89 -2.63 13.75
N PRO A 100 19.01 -1.90 13.59
CA PRO A 100 19.71 -1.30 14.71
C PRO A 100 18.79 -0.31 15.44
N ILE A 101 18.94 -0.24 16.77
CA ILE A 101 18.02 0.45 17.69
C ILE A 101 17.83 1.93 17.30
N ASN A 102 18.88 2.58 16.79
CA ASN A 102 18.85 3.98 16.37
C ASN A 102 17.87 4.29 15.23
N LEU A 103 17.47 3.31 14.41
CA LEU A 103 16.48 3.49 13.34
C LEU A 103 15.04 3.30 13.81
N LYS A 104 14.81 2.72 14.99
CA LYS A 104 13.48 2.50 15.57
C LYS A 104 12.90 3.75 16.23
N ILE A 105 13.74 4.73 16.57
CA ILE A 105 13.38 5.90 17.38
C ILE A 105 12.84 7.07 16.52
N LYS A 106 13.06 7.04 15.20
CA LYS A 106 12.61 8.12 14.28
C LYS A 106 11.16 8.00 13.82
N ALA A 107 10.38 7.05 14.34
CA ALA A 107 9.00 6.80 13.93
C ALA A 107 7.96 7.19 14.99
N ALA A 108 8.31 8.06 15.94
CA ALA A 108 7.41 8.61 16.96
C ALA A 108 7.03 10.05 16.65
#